data_AF-A0A6N6KWL2-F1
#
_entry.id   AF-A0A6N6KWL2-F1
#
_cell.length_a   1.000
_cell.length_b   1.000
_cell.length_c   1.000
_cell.angle_alpha   90.00
_cell.angle_beta   90.00
_cell.angle_gamma   90.00
#
_symmetry.space_group_name_H-M   'P 1'
#
loop_
_entity.id
_entity.type
_entity.pdbx_description
1 polymer ?
#
loop_
_entity_poly.entity_id
_entity_poly.type
_entity_poly.pdbx_seq_one_letter_code
_entity_poly.pdbx_strand_id
1 'polypeptide(L)'
;MSELSRPLHRRLPFLAPSTLDEAVGYGLSSRFYAVHWQPGGEELYITDGLRGYTTPGWGFLVFTHNHQVIPFLSSYDFGSADSLPKHMLVVDTLSRETFAMPLVEARAFLQKQHAPLNARTLALRRRELHDAIDANFEVADLDKDEVLDALEQAEVSYPDLEAELDAGLRLTYSLS
;
A
#
# COMPACT_ATOMS: atom_id res chain seq x y z
N MET A 1 -22.20 -1.80 -8.00
CA MET A 1 -21.02 -1.78 -7.11
C MET A 1 -21.12 -3.01 -6.22
N SER A 2 -20.23 -3.98 -6.37
CA SER A 2 -20.28 -5.21 -5.57
C SER A 2 -20.00 -4.84 -4.11
N GLU A 3 -20.95 -5.11 -3.21
CA GLU A 3 -20.70 -5.06 -1.76
C GLU A 3 -19.71 -6.18 -1.44
N LEU A 4 -18.41 -5.88 -1.52
CA LEU A 4 -17.45 -6.69 -0.81
C LEU A 4 -17.77 -6.52 0.67
N SER A 5 -18.29 -7.58 1.25
CA SER A 5 -18.40 -7.69 2.69
C SER A 5 -17.02 -7.43 3.30
N ARG A 6 -16.99 -6.74 4.44
CA ARG A 6 -15.76 -6.45 5.18
C ARG A 6 -14.89 -7.71 5.30
N PRO A 7 -13.55 -7.58 5.29
CA PRO A 7 -12.67 -8.73 5.51
C PRO A 7 -13.11 -9.53 6.74
N LEU A 8 -13.22 -10.86 6.63
CA LEU A 8 -13.56 -11.75 7.75
C LEU A 8 -12.41 -11.87 8.79
N HIS A 9 -11.36 -11.06 8.63
CA HIS A 9 -10.13 -11.11 9.42
C HIS A 9 -10.11 -10.04 10.50
N ARG A 10 -9.11 -10.14 11.37
CA ARG A 10 -8.98 -9.29 12.55
C ARG A 10 -8.76 -7.83 12.13
N ARG A 11 -9.81 -7.04 12.25
CA ARG A 11 -9.75 -5.58 12.21
C ARG A 11 -8.82 -5.11 13.33
N LEU A 12 -7.89 -4.22 12.99
CA LEU A 12 -7.00 -3.61 13.96
C LEU A 12 -7.76 -2.51 14.71
N PRO A 13 -7.40 -2.20 15.97
CA PRO A 13 -8.17 -1.29 16.82
C PRO A 13 -7.88 0.20 16.54
N PHE A 14 -7.43 0.52 15.34
CA PHE A 14 -7.13 1.89 14.89
C PHE A 14 -7.51 2.08 13.42
N LEU A 15 -7.65 3.33 13.01
CA LEU A 15 -7.85 3.70 11.62
C LEU A 15 -6.52 4.08 10.97
N ALA A 16 -6.40 3.89 9.66
CA ALA A 16 -5.28 4.38 8.89
C ALA A 16 -5.29 5.92 8.92
N PRO A 17 -4.17 6.58 9.29
CA PRO A 17 -4.02 8.03 9.15
C PRO A 17 -4.36 8.50 7.73
N SER A 18 -4.85 9.72 7.57
CA SER A 18 -5.15 10.31 6.25
C SER A 18 -3.91 10.36 5.37
N THR A 19 -2.76 10.66 5.98
CA THR A 19 -1.44 10.74 5.35
C THR A 19 -0.81 9.39 5.01
N LEU A 20 -1.37 8.26 5.47
CA LEU A 20 -0.76 6.95 5.24
C LEU A 20 -0.62 6.63 3.75
N ASP A 21 -1.63 6.98 2.94
CA ASP A 21 -1.64 6.65 1.51
C ASP A 21 -0.50 7.36 0.79
N GLU A 22 -0.28 8.65 1.08
CA GLU A 22 0.84 9.43 0.55
C GLU A 22 2.18 8.88 1.05
N ALA A 23 2.28 8.60 2.36
CA ALA A 23 3.51 8.14 2.98
C ALA A 23 4.00 6.79 2.47
N VAL A 24 3.08 5.90 2.08
CA VAL A 24 3.46 4.63 1.44
C VAL A 24 3.56 4.76 -0.09
N GLY A 25 3.12 5.87 -0.68
CA GLY A 25 3.09 6.07 -2.13
C GLY A 25 1.92 5.35 -2.83
N TYR A 26 0.80 5.15 -2.14
CA TYR A 26 -0.42 4.63 -2.72
C TYR A 26 -1.14 5.70 -3.55
N GLY A 27 -1.20 5.50 -4.87
CA GLY A 27 -1.83 6.43 -5.83
C GLY A 27 -2.97 5.83 -6.64
N LEU A 28 -3.46 4.63 -6.29
CA LEU A 28 -4.54 3.97 -7.04
C LEU A 28 -5.92 4.34 -6.49
N SER A 29 -6.95 4.19 -7.33
CA SER A 29 -8.34 4.52 -7.01
C SER A 29 -9.17 3.32 -6.53
N SER A 30 -8.52 2.23 -6.14
CA SER A 30 -9.17 1.04 -5.61
C SER A 30 -9.63 1.24 -4.16
N ARG A 31 -10.74 0.60 -3.79
CA ARG A 31 -11.30 0.70 -2.44
C ARG A 31 -10.39 0.06 -1.39
N PHE A 32 -9.80 -1.07 -1.73
CA PHE A 32 -8.86 -1.74 -0.83
C PHE A 32 -7.49 -1.81 -1.49
N TYR A 33 -6.46 -1.51 -0.70
CA TYR A 33 -5.09 -1.82 -1.03
C TYR A 33 -4.42 -2.54 0.13
N ALA A 34 -3.30 -3.19 -0.16
CA ALA A 34 -2.48 -3.78 0.87
C ALA A 34 -1.00 -3.52 0.64
N VAL A 35 -0.27 -3.53 1.75
CA VAL A 35 1.17 -3.30 1.80
C VAL A 35 1.88 -4.38 2.60
N HIS A 36 3.10 -4.71 2.18
CA HIS A 36 4.03 -5.58 2.89
C HIS A 36 5.47 -5.37 2.40
N TRP A 37 6.45 -5.77 3.18
CA TRP A 37 7.86 -5.74 2.77
C TRP A 37 8.17 -6.80 1.72
N GLN A 38 9.05 -6.47 0.78
CA GLN A 38 9.67 -7.46 -0.11
C GLN A 38 10.99 -7.98 0.50
N PRO A 39 11.27 -9.28 0.39
CA PRO A 39 12.58 -9.80 0.74
C PRO A 39 13.64 -9.26 -0.24
N GLY A 40 14.86 -9.04 0.26
CA GLY A 40 16.01 -8.64 -0.56
C GLY A 40 16.09 -7.14 -0.90
N GLY A 41 15.31 -6.28 -0.25
CA GLY A 41 15.39 -4.83 -0.43
C GLY A 41 14.77 -4.02 0.70
N GLU A 42 14.86 -2.69 0.58
CA GLU A 42 14.22 -1.69 1.47
C GLU A 42 12.87 -1.22 0.92
N GLU A 43 12.32 -1.97 -0.03
CA GLU A 43 11.13 -1.62 -0.77
C GLU A 43 9.88 -2.22 -0.13
N LEU A 44 8.84 -1.39 -0.06
CA LEU A 44 7.50 -1.82 0.24
C LEU A 44 6.82 -2.24 -1.05
N TYR A 45 6.10 -3.35 -1.04
CA TYR A 45 5.21 -3.71 -2.14
C TYR A 45 3.78 -3.34 -1.81
N ILE A 46 3.15 -2.65 -2.76
CA ILE A 46 1.77 -2.18 -2.67
C ILE A 46 0.96 -2.87 -3.75
N THR A 47 -0.25 -3.31 -3.41
CA THR A 47 -1.16 -3.88 -4.41
C THR A 47 -2.62 -3.64 -4.06
N ASP A 48 -3.45 -3.43 -5.09
CA ASP A 48 -4.91 -3.46 -4.99
C ASP A 48 -5.51 -4.80 -5.45
N GLY A 49 -4.67 -5.80 -5.72
CA GLY A 49 -5.07 -7.11 -6.25
C GLY A 49 -5.16 -7.20 -7.78
N LEU A 50 -5.09 -6.07 -8.50
CA LEU A 50 -5.01 -6.03 -9.97
C LEU A 50 -3.69 -5.44 -10.45
N ARG A 51 -3.24 -4.38 -9.78
CA ARG A 51 -1.97 -3.70 -9.99
C ARG A 51 -1.13 -3.84 -8.73
N GLY A 52 0.17 -3.80 -8.90
CA GLY A 52 1.10 -3.68 -7.80
C GLY A 52 2.44 -3.15 -8.26
N TYR A 53 3.14 -2.50 -7.34
CA TYR A 53 4.40 -1.83 -7.58
C TYR A 53 5.16 -1.69 -6.26
N THR A 54 6.44 -1.37 -6.34
CA THR A 54 7.27 -1.11 -5.18
C THR A 54 7.43 0.39 -4.92
N THR A 55 7.56 0.75 -3.66
CA THR A 55 7.79 2.13 -3.19
C THR A 55 8.87 2.14 -2.10
N PRO A 56 9.48 3.30 -1.82
CA PRO A 56 10.32 3.45 -0.65
C PRO A 56 9.57 3.09 0.64
N GLY A 57 10.19 2.29 1.51
CA GLY A 57 9.53 1.76 2.69
C GLY A 57 9.45 2.69 3.91
N TRP A 58 10.05 3.89 3.85
CA TRP A 58 10.22 4.77 5.01
C TRP A 58 8.91 5.17 5.69
N GLY A 59 7.88 5.57 4.94
CA GLY A 59 6.58 5.90 5.52
C GLY A 59 5.91 4.72 6.24
N PHE A 60 6.09 3.51 5.71
CA PHE A 60 5.61 2.31 6.36
C PHE A 60 6.44 1.94 7.60
N LEU A 61 7.74 2.22 7.62
CA LEU A 61 8.57 2.09 8.84
C LEU A 61 8.08 3.02 9.93
N VAL A 62 7.89 4.31 9.64
CA VAL A 62 7.38 5.29 10.61
C VAL A 62 6.04 4.84 11.17
N PHE A 63 5.12 4.43 10.31
CA PHE A 63 3.81 3.92 10.72
C PHE A 63 3.92 2.68 11.62
N THR A 64 4.70 1.68 11.21
CA THR A 64 4.84 0.42 11.95
C THR A 64 5.65 0.55 13.23
N HIS A 65 6.51 1.58 13.35
CA HIS A 65 7.31 1.89 14.54
C HIS A 65 6.69 2.96 15.44
N ASN A 66 5.51 3.48 15.10
CA ASN A 66 4.82 4.42 15.98
C ASN A 66 4.35 3.71 17.26
N HIS A 67 4.62 4.33 18.43
CA HIS A 67 4.32 3.73 19.74
C HIS A 67 2.83 3.42 19.96
N GLN A 68 1.92 4.12 19.26
CA GLN A 68 0.48 3.87 19.33
C GLN A 68 0.05 2.69 18.45
N VAL A 69 0.83 2.34 17.44
CA VAL A 69 0.52 1.32 16.43
C VAL A 69 1.25 0.00 16.70
N ILE A 70 2.54 0.05 17.08
CA ILE A 70 3.41 -1.11 17.36
C ILE A 70 2.70 -2.21 18.18
N PRO A 71 2.02 -1.90 19.32
CA PRO A 71 1.49 -2.96 20.18
C PRO A 71 0.49 -3.86 19.44
N PHE A 72 -0.26 -3.29 18.51
CA PHE A 72 -1.29 -3.98 17.73
C PHE A 72 -0.74 -4.67 16.48
N LEU A 73 0.47 -4.29 16.04
CA LEU A 73 1.13 -4.88 14.89
C LEU A 73 2.15 -5.97 15.25
N SER A 74 2.64 -5.97 16.49
CA SER A 74 3.72 -6.86 16.97
C SER A 74 3.49 -8.36 16.75
N SER A 75 2.23 -8.81 16.67
CA SER A 75 1.86 -10.21 16.41
C SER A 75 1.83 -10.60 14.93
N TYR A 76 2.00 -9.64 14.01
CA TYR A 76 1.90 -9.86 12.58
C TYR A 76 3.26 -9.68 11.91
N ASP A 77 3.50 -10.56 10.95
CA ASP A 77 4.73 -10.59 10.17
C ASP A 77 4.45 -10.05 8.77
N PHE A 78 4.73 -8.75 8.57
CA PHE A 78 4.61 -8.05 7.30
C PHE A 78 5.86 -8.21 6.41
N GLY A 79 6.77 -9.11 6.79
CA GLY A 79 8.04 -9.33 6.11
C GLY A 79 9.14 -8.37 6.57
N SER A 80 10.31 -8.55 5.99
CA SER A 80 11.49 -7.69 6.15
C SER A 80 12.43 -7.91 4.97
N ALA A 81 13.56 -7.19 4.94
CA ALA A 81 14.63 -7.45 3.97
C ALA A 81 15.11 -8.92 4.00
N ASP A 82 15.04 -9.58 5.17
CA ASP A 82 15.54 -10.94 5.38
C ASP A 82 14.44 -12.01 5.35
N SER A 83 13.17 -11.63 5.33
CA SER A 83 12.06 -12.58 5.51
C SER A 83 10.86 -12.31 4.61
N LEU A 84 10.29 -13.40 4.09
CA LEU A 84 9.02 -13.35 3.39
C LEU A 84 7.87 -12.94 4.33
N PRO A 85 6.96 -12.07 3.88
CA PRO A 85 5.79 -11.68 4.66
C PRO A 85 4.82 -12.86 4.83
N LYS A 86 4.24 -12.98 6.03
CA LYS A 86 3.11 -13.90 6.29
C LYS A 86 1.77 -13.17 6.26
N HIS A 87 1.79 -11.86 6.45
CA HIS A 87 0.62 -11.00 6.49
C HIS A 87 0.80 -9.80 5.57
N MET A 88 -0.32 -9.20 5.17
CA MET A 88 -0.36 -7.86 4.59
C MET A 88 -1.19 -6.96 5.50
N LEU A 89 -0.80 -5.68 5.57
CA LEU A 89 -1.67 -4.66 6.09
C LEU A 89 -2.63 -4.25 4.97
N VAL A 90 -3.93 -4.46 5.16
CA VAL A 90 -4.98 -4.08 4.22
C VAL A 90 -5.69 -2.83 4.74
N VAL A 91 -5.93 -1.86 3.86
CA VAL A 91 -6.58 -0.58 4.18
C VAL A 91 -7.83 -0.43 3.32
N ASP A 92 -8.97 -0.12 3.93
CA ASP A 92 -10.16 0.38 3.24
C ASP A 92 -10.01 1.90 3.05
N THR A 93 -9.84 2.36 1.82
CA THR A 93 -9.61 3.79 1.51
C THR A 93 -10.83 4.65 1.84
N LEU A 94 -12.02 4.06 1.90
CA LEU A 94 -13.26 4.79 2.21
C LEU A 94 -13.48 4.93 3.72
N SER A 95 -13.38 3.84 4.48
CA SER A 95 -13.65 3.86 5.93
C SER A 95 -12.40 4.10 6.78
N ARG A 96 -11.22 4.04 6.17
CA ARG A 96 -9.89 4.01 6.81
C ARG A 96 -9.72 2.83 7.79
N GLU A 97 -10.58 1.83 7.74
CA GLU A 97 -10.41 0.62 8.55
C GLU A 97 -9.17 -0.15 8.09
N THR A 98 -8.40 -0.65 9.07
CA THR A 98 -7.19 -1.42 8.82
C THR A 98 -7.35 -2.86 9.27
N PHE A 99 -6.73 -3.77 8.53
CA PHE A 99 -6.80 -5.20 8.77
C PHE A 99 -5.41 -5.81 8.59
N ALA A 100 -5.04 -6.73 9.49
CA ALA A 100 -3.91 -7.60 9.25
C ALA A 100 -4.46 -8.93 8.70
N MET A 101 -4.11 -9.25 7.46
CA MET A 101 -4.62 -10.43 6.76
C MET A 101 -3.48 -11.37 6.38
N PRO A 102 -3.65 -12.70 6.50
CA PRO A 102 -2.71 -13.66 5.93
C PRO A 102 -2.48 -13.40 4.43
N LEU A 103 -1.24 -13.54 3.98
CA LEU A 103 -0.79 -13.15 2.63
C LEU A 103 -1.69 -13.68 1.51
N VAL A 104 -2.03 -14.98 1.57
CA VAL A 104 -2.83 -15.67 0.54
C VAL A 104 -4.27 -15.16 0.53
N GLU A 105 -4.83 -14.94 1.72
CA GLU A 105 -6.20 -14.48 1.91
C GLU A 105 -6.36 -13.01 1.50
N ALA A 106 -5.39 -12.17 1.84
CA ALA A 106 -5.29 -10.78 1.39
C ALA A 106 -5.30 -10.68 -0.13
N ARG A 107 -4.47 -11.46 -0.82
CA ARG A 107 -4.42 -11.48 -2.30
C ARG A 107 -5.76 -11.88 -2.90
N ALA A 108 -6.37 -12.95 -2.40
CA ALA A 108 -7.66 -13.43 -2.88
C ALA A 108 -8.79 -12.41 -2.61
N PHE A 109 -8.76 -11.74 -1.46
CA PHE A 109 -9.70 -10.68 -1.11
C PHE A 109 -9.58 -9.48 -2.05
N LEU A 110 -8.37 -8.97 -2.25
CA LEU A 110 -8.12 -7.83 -3.13
C LEU A 110 -8.49 -8.11 -4.58
N GLN A 111 -8.21 -9.31 -5.09
CA GLN A 111 -8.59 -9.70 -6.45
C GLN A 111 -10.10 -9.67 -6.68
N LYS A 112 -10.90 -10.07 -5.69
CA LYS A 112 -12.37 -10.09 -5.77
C LYS A 112 -12.98 -8.69 -5.92
N GLN A 113 -12.25 -7.63 -5.60
CA GLN A 113 -12.77 -6.27 -5.74
C GLN A 113 -12.87 -5.80 -7.19
N HIS A 114 -12.12 -6.45 -8.07
CA HIS A 114 -12.11 -6.14 -9.48
C HIS A 114 -13.15 -6.97 -10.21
N ALA A 115 -13.76 -6.39 -11.24
CA ALA A 115 -14.65 -7.14 -12.11
C ALA A 115 -13.91 -8.36 -12.68
N PRO A 116 -14.54 -9.55 -12.72
CA PRO A 116 -13.90 -10.73 -13.29
C PRO A 116 -13.47 -10.41 -14.72
N LEU A 117 -12.20 -10.70 -15.00
CA LEU A 117 -11.61 -10.51 -16.31
C LEU A 117 -12.30 -11.48 -17.28
N ASN A 118 -13.33 -11.01 -17.97
CA ASN A 118 -13.92 -11.76 -19.06
C ASN A 118 -13.01 -11.69 -20.31
N ALA A 119 -13.25 -12.58 -21.29
CA ALA A 119 -12.42 -12.68 -22.49
C ALA A 119 -12.26 -11.34 -23.23
N ARG A 120 -13.29 -10.49 -23.22
CA ARG A 120 -13.26 -9.16 -23.83
C ARG A 120 -12.37 -8.20 -23.05
N THR A 121 -12.45 -8.19 -21.72
CA THR A 121 -11.59 -7.39 -20.85
C THR A 121 -10.12 -7.84 -20.95
N LEU A 122 -9.86 -9.14 -21.05
CA LEU A 122 -8.52 -9.68 -21.28
C LEU A 122 -7.94 -9.26 -22.63
N ALA A 123 -8.74 -9.32 -23.69
CA ALA A 123 -8.32 -8.88 -25.02
C ALA A 123 -8.02 -7.38 -25.05
N LEU A 124 -8.84 -6.56 -24.38
CA LEU A 124 -8.61 -5.12 -24.26
C LEU A 124 -7.33 -4.82 -23.47
N ARG A 125 -7.15 -5.46 -22.30
CA ARG A 125 -5.94 -5.31 -21.46
C ARG A 125 -4.67 -5.75 -22.18
N ARG A 126 -4.73 -6.84 -22.96
CA ARG A 126 -3.60 -7.31 -23.78
C ARG A 126 -3.21 -6.27 -24.82
N ARG A 127 -4.20 -5.63 -25.44
CA ARG A 127 -3.97 -4.57 -26.42
C ARG A 127 -3.38 -3.34 -25.75
N GLU A 128 -3.96 -2.87 -24.65
CA GLU A 128 -3.43 -1.74 -23.86
C GLU A 128 -1.98 -1.97 -23.43
N LEU A 129 -1.65 -3.21 -23.03
CA LEU A 129 -0.27 -3.58 -22.66
C LEU A 129 0.67 -3.53 -23.86
N HIS A 130 0.27 -4.07 -25.02
CA HIS A 130 1.08 -3.96 -26.24
C HIS A 130 1.27 -2.51 -26.65
N ASP A 131 0.19 -1.72 -26.69
CA ASP A 131 0.25 -0.31 -27.08
C ASP A 131 1.14 0.49 -26.10
N ALA A 132 1.11 0.18 -24.79
CA ALA A 132 1.96 0.82 -23.79
C ALA A 132 3.43 0.39 -23.89
N ILE A 133 3.71 -0.88 -24.18
CA ILE A 133 5.07 -1.37 -24.44
C ILE A 133 5.62 -0.67 -25.68
N ASP A 134 4.85 -0.63 -26.77
CA ASP A 134 5.27 -0.01 -28.03
C ASP A 134 5.45 1.51 -27.89
N ALA A 135 4.63 2.17 -27.08
CA ALA A 135 4.74 3.61 -26.83
C ALA A 135 5.89 3.99 -25.87
N ASN A 136 6.26 3.11 -24.92
CA ASN A 136 7.33 3.37 -23.95
C ASN A 136 8.66 2.70 -24.31
N PHE A 137 8.76 2.01 -25.46
CA PHE A 137 10.03 1.47 -25.95
C PHE A 137 10.89 2.58 -26.59
N GLU A 138 11.13 3.67 -25.86
CA GLU A 138 12.30 4.50 -26.10
C GLU A 138 13.37 4.06 -25.10
N VAL A 139 14.50 3.58 -25.63
CA VAL A 139 15.72 3.48 -24.84
C VAL A 139 16.16 4.92 -24.60
N ALA A 140 15.67 5.51 -23.51
CA ALA A 140 16.11 6.83 -23.10
C ALA A 140 17.59 6.73 -22.73
N ASP A 141 18.43 7.49 -23.44
CA ASP A 141 19.80 7.78 -23.04
C ASP A 141 19.71 8.71 -21.82
N LEU A 142 19.43 8.12 -20.66
CA LEU A 142 19.26 8.88 -19.42
C LEU A 142 20.65 9.31 -18.93
N ASP A 143 20.87 10.62 -18.91
CA ASP A 143 22.05 11.17 -18.27
C ASP A 143 21.95 10.96 -16.76
N LYS A 144 23.02 10.42 -16.19
CA LYS A 144 23.07 10.02 -14.78
C LYS A 144 22.85 11.20 -13.84
N ASP A 145 23.31 12.38 -14.25
CA ASP A 145 23.25 13.58 -13.42
C ASP A 145 21.82 14.15 -13.33
N GLU A 146 21.03 14.08 -14.41
CA GLU A 146 19.60 14.47 -14.41
C GLU A 146 18.75 13.58 -13.49
N VAL A 147 19.06 12.28 -13.41
CA VAL A 147 18.36 11.35 -12.51
C VAL A 147 18.64 11.69 -11.04
N LEU A 148 19.87 12.10 -10.72
CA LEU A 148 20.25 12.47 -9.36
C LEU A 148 19.55 13.75 -8.89
N ASP A 149 19.47 14.78 -9.75
CA ASP A 149 18.77 16.02 -9.45
C ASP A 149 17.26 15.80 -9.22
N ALA A 150 16.65 14.91 -10.00
CA ALA A 150 15.23 14.57 -9.86
C ALA A 150 14.94 13.83 -8.54
N LEU A 151 15.86 12.98 -8.08
CA LEU A 151 15.74 12.28 -6.80
C LEU A 151 15.91 13.22 -5.61
N GLU A 152 16.78 14.22 -5.71
CA GLU A 152 16.97 15.24 -4.68
C GLU A 152 15.75 16.17 -4.55
N GLN A 153 15.07 16.46 -5.67
CA GLN A 153 13.83 17.25 -5.65
C GLN A 153 12.60 16.46 -5.19
N ALA A 154 12.63 15.13 -5.25
CA ALA A 154 11.54 14.25 -4.85
C ALA A 154 11.54 13.92 -3.35
N GLU A 155 12.31 14.63 -2.53
CA GLU A 155 12.37 14.41 -1.08
C GLU A 155 11.01 14.71 -0.42
N VAL A 156 10.21 13.64 -0.27
CA VAL A 156 8.86 13.66 0.32
C VAL A 156 8.93 14.08 1.80
N SER A 157 8.04 14.98 2.21
CA SER A 157 7.94 15.55 3.56
C SER A 157 7.31 14.56 4.56
N TYR A 158 8.16 13.86 5.33
CA TYR A 158 7.79 12.95 6.43
C TYR A 158 7.17 13.57 7.72
N PRO A 159 7.34 14.85 8.07
CA PRO A 159 6.86 15.43 9.34
C PRO A 159 5.34 15.39 9.58
N ASP A 160 4.53 15.44 8.51
CA ASP A 160 3.07 15.56 8.64
C ASP A 160 2.41 14.24 9.07
N LEU A 161 2.97 13.10 8.67
CA LEU A 161 2.51 11.76 9.10
C LEU A 161 2.71 11.55 10.61
N GLU A 162 3.86 11.94 11.14
CA GLU A 162 4.16 11.82 12.58
C GLU A 162 3.21 12.67 13.42
N ALA A 163 2.93 13.90 12.98
CA ALA A 163 2.01 14.81 13.65
C ALA A 163 0.56 14.29 13.69
N GLU A 164 0.07 13.67 12.61
CA GLU A 164 -1.27 13.07 12.58
C GLU A 164 -1.40 11.85 13.50
N LEU A 165 -0.38 10.98 13.51
CA LEU A 165 -0.35 9.81 14.40
C LEU A 165 -0.41 10.24 15.88
N ASP A 166 0.32 11.29 16.25
CA ASP A 166 0.29 11.81 17.62
C ASP A 166 -1.03 12.52 17.97
N ALA A 167 -1.72 13.12 16.99
CA ALA A 167 -2.99 13.82 17.19
C ALA A 167 -4.22 12.88 17.26
N GLY A 168 -4.19 11.76 16.54
CA GLY A 168 -5.34 10.87 16.30
C GLY A 168 -5.96 10.21 17.54
N LEU A 169 -5.28 10.20 18.69
CA LEU A 169 -5.77 9.61 19.94
C LEU A 169 -6.32 10.62 20.96
N ARG A 170 -6.28 11.93 20.68
CA ARG A 170 -6.94 12.93 21.55
C ARG A 170 -8.45 12.99 21.39
N LEU A 171 -9.01 12.38 20.34
CA LEU A 171 -10.46 12.39 20.07
C LEU A 171 -11.19 11.09 20.44
N THR A 172 -10.49 10.06 20.94
CA THR A 172 -11.11 8.82 21.42
C THR A 172 -11.13 8.67 22.95
N TYR A 173 -10.53 9.62 23.69
CA TYR A 173 -10.54 9.65 25.17
C TYR A 173 -11.17 10.91 25.78
N SER A 174 -12.04 11.62 25.05
CA SER A 174 -12.86 12.72 25.61
C SER A 174 -14.37 12.45 25.57
N LEU A 175 -14.75 11.18 25.58
CA LEU A 175 -16.11 10.73 25.91
C LEU A 175 -16.01 9.57 26.91
N SER A 176 -15.73 9.91 28.16
CA SER A 176 -15.94 9.07 29.35
C SER A 176 -16.37 9.97 30.49
#